data_AF-A0A933HQ92-F1
#
_entry.id   AF-A0A933HQ92-F1
#
_cell.length_a   1.000
_cell.length_b   1.000
_cell.length_c   1.000
_cell.angle_alpha   90.00
_cell.angle_beta   90.00
_cell.angle_gamma   90.00
#
_symmetry.space_group_name_H-M   'P 1'
#
loop_
_entity.id
_entity.type
_entity.pdbx_description
1 polymer ?
#
loop_
_entity_poly.entity_id
_entity_poly.type
_entity_poly.pdbx_seq_one_letter_code
_entity_poly.pdbx_strand_id
1 'polypeptide(L)'
;MGIVLMIHVLWRWAVVLVMLVALVKFGLGWAQRKQPDLMDRRVTMLLTTVIDIQVLLGLIVLVWELMNGALATPAIEHVITMFIVVVVVHLTSIWRKRENNAVLRNNFLVAVVTLGLIVLGVSVVGGWSLG
;
A
#
# COMPACT_ATOMS: atom_id res chain seq x y z
N MET A 1 15.06 -18.56 2.99
CA MET A 1 14.56 -17.20 2.67
C MET A 1 13.69 -17.10 1.43
N GLY A 2 13.68 -18.10 0.53
CA GLY A 2 12.68 -18.14 -0.55
C GLY A 2 11.23 -18.04 -0.06
N ILE A 3 10.91 -18.56 1.13
CA ILE A 3 9.56 -18.48 1.70
C ILE A 3 9.14 -17.04 2.01
N VAL A 4 9.98 -16.22 2.66
CA VAL A 4 9.62 -14.83 3.00
C VAL A 4 9.47 -14.00 1.72
N LEU A 5 10.40 -14.14 0.77
CA LEU A 5 10.31 -13.49 -0.53
C LEU A 5 9.05 -13.93 -1.30
N MET A 6 8.74 -15.23 -1.30
CA MET A 6 7.52 -15.78 -1.90
C MET A 6 6.27 -15.18 -1.26
N ILE A 7 6.22 -15.11 0.07
CA ILE A 7 5.10 -14.46 0.78
C ILE A 7 5.03 -12.98 0.42
N HIS A 8 6.15 -12.25 0.35
CA HIS A 8 6.17 -10.84 -0.06
C HIS A 8 5.62 -10.62 -1.48
N VAL A 9 5.98 -11.49 -2.42
CA VAL A 9 5.49 -11.43 -3.80
C VAL A 9 4.00 -11.76 -3.89
N LEU A 10 3.53 -12.78 -3.16
CA LEU A 10 2.12 -13.14 -3.12
C LEU A 10 1.27 -12.09 -2.39
N TRP A 11 1.78 -11.55 -1.28
CA TRP A 11 1.09 -10.57 -0.45
C TRP A 11 0.84 -9.25 -1.18
N ARG A 12 1.72 -8.88 -2.12
CA ARG A 12 1.50 -7.74 -3.02
C ARG A 12 0.16 -7.82 -3.74
N TRP A 13 -0.28 -9.02 -4.15
CA TRP A 13 -1.59 -9.17 -4.79
C TRP A 13 -2.74 -8.92 -3.81
N ALA A 14 -2.59 -9.29 -2.54
CA ALA A 14 -3.54 -8.92 -1.50
C ALA A 14 -3.60 -7.39 -1.32
N VAL A 15 -2.45 -6.70 -1.34
CA VAL A 15 -2.40 -5.23 -1.32
C VAL A 15 -3.16 -4.65 -2.51
N VAL A 16 -2.88 -5.11 -3.73
CA VAL A 16 -3.56 -4.64 -4.95
C VAL A 16 -5.07 -4.86 -4.87
N LEU A 17 -5.53 -6.03 -4.41
CA LEU A 17 -6.95 -6.31 -4.26
C LEU A 17 -7.63 -5.36 -3.27
N VAL A 18 -7.03 -5.13 -2.10
CA VAL A 18 -7.57 -4.17 -1.11
C VAL A 18 -7.55 -2.75 -1.64
N MET A 19 -6.52 -2.36 -2.38
CA MET A 19 -6.44 -1.05 -3.06
C MET A 19 -7.59 -0.83 -4.03
N LEU A 20 -7.90 -1.83 -4.86
CA LEU A 20 -9.02 -1.75 -5.81
C LEU A 20 -10.36 -1.60 -5.08
N VAL A 21 -10.57 -2.36 -4.00
CA VAL A 21 -11.77 -2.23 -3.16
C VAL A 21 -11.86 -0.83 -2.55
N ALA A 22 -10.75 -0.29 -2.03
CA ALA A 22 -10.68 1.05 -1.47
C ALA A 22 -11.01 2.14 -2.50
N LEU A 23 -10.46 2.05 -3.70
CA LEU A 23 -10.72 2.99 -4.80
C LEU A 23 -12.19 3.01 -5.18
N VAL A 24 -12.80 1.84 -5.39
CA VAL A 24 -14.23 1.75 -5.74
C VAL A 24 -15.08 2.32 -4.61
N LYS A 25 -14.86 1.90 -3.37
CA LYS A 25 -15.69 2.31 -2.23
C LYS A 25 -15.58 3.81 -1.93
N PHE A 26 -14.36 4.34 -1.83
CA PHE A 26 -14.16 5.76 -1.56
C PHE A 26 -14.58 6.64 -2.74
N GLY A 27 -14.35 6.19 -3.98
CA GLY A 27 -14.79 6.89 -5.18
C GLY A 27 -16.32 6.99 -5.28
N LEU A 28 -17.03 5.87 -5.08
CA LEU A 28 -18.50 5.85 -5.06
C LEU A 28 -19.07 6.68 -3.90
N GLY A 29 -18.51 6.53 -2.69
CA GLY A 29 -18.96 7.29 -1.53
C GLY A 29 -18.74 8.80 -1.68
N TRP A 30 -17.60 9.19 -2.28
CA TRP A 30 -17.33 10.57 -2.64
C TRP A 30 -18.33 11.10 -3.67
N ALA A 31 -18.52 10.40 -4.80
CA ALA A 31 -19.44 10.80 -5.86
C ALA A 31 -20.90 10.94 -5.38
N GLN A 32 -21.33 10.04 -4.48
CA GLN A 32 -22.68 10.04 -3.89
C GLN A 32 -22.84 11.05 -2.74
N ARG A 33 -21.80 11.82 -2.40
CA ARG A 33 -21.81 12.79 -1.27
C ARG A 33 -22.18 12.15 0.08
N LYS A 34 -21.86 10.87 0.29
CA LYS A 34 -22.13 10.15 1.53
C LYS A 34 -21.27 10.65 2.69
N GLN A 35 -21.77 10.51 3.91
CA GLN A 35 -20.96 10.64 5.11
C GLN A 35 -20.17 9.33 5.32
N PRO A 36 -18.92 9.39 5.84
CA PRO A 36 -18.12 8.20 6.10
C PRO A 36 -18.79 7.26 7.11
N ASP A 37 -18.92 5.99 6.75
CA ASP A 37 -19.53 4.97 7.60
C ASP A 37 -18.49 4.06 8.28
N LEU A 38 -18.98 3.08 9.05
CA LEU A 38 -18.13 2.09 9.72
C LEU A 38 -17.34 1.23 8.74
N MET A 39 -17.90 0.95 7.56
CA MET A 39 -17.22 0.15 6.54
C MET A 39 -16.09 0.95 5.90
N ASP A 40 -16.21 2.26 5.72
CA ASP A 40 -15.13 3.14 5.25
C ASP A 40 -13.94 3.14 6.22
N ARG A 41 -14.23 3.14 7.53
CA ARG A 41 -13.20 3.02 8.57
C ARG A 41 -12.51 1.65 8.52
N ARG A 42 -13.27 0.57 8.34
CA ARG A 42 -12.72 -0.79 8.20
C ARG A 42 -11.85 -0.95 6.95
N VAL A 43 -12.27 -0.39 5.81
CA VAL A 43 -11.47 -0.43 4.58
C VAL A 43 -10.20 0.39 4.72
N THR A 44 -10.26 1.56 5.37
CA THR A 44 -9.05 2.36 5.67
C THR A 44 -8.07 1.57 6.57
N MET A 45 -8.58 0.91 7.61
CA MET A 45 -7.77 0.05 8.48
C MET A 45 -7.14 -1.11 7.72
N LEU A 46 -7.95 -1.85 6.96
CA LEU A 46 -7.48 -3.00 6.18
C LEU A 46 -6.39 -2.57 5.21
N LEU A 47 -6.60 -1.44 4.53
CA LEU A 47 -5.66 -0.83 3.61
C LEU A 47 -4.30 -0.53 4.28
N THR A 48 -4.29 0.16 5.42
CA THR A 48 -3.04 0.43 6.14
C THR A 48 -2.36 -0.86 6.60
N THR A 49 -3.14 -1.80 7.15
CA THR A 49 -2.60 -3.07 7.67
C THR A 49 -1.97 -3.94 6.59
N VAL A 50 -2.59 -4.09 5.42
CA VAL A 50 -2.00 -4.92 4.35
C VAL A 50 -0.72 -4.31 3.80
N ILE A 51 -0.63 -2.97 3.74
CA ILE A 51 0.57 -2.26 3.33
C ILE A 51 1.68 -2.39 4.38
N ASP A 52 1.35 -2.28 5.67
CA ASP A 52 2.32 -2.48 6.76
C ASP A 52 2.95 -3.88 6.70
N ILE A 53 2.13 -4.91 6.47
CA ILE A 53 2.62 -6.28 6.31
C ILE A 53 3.50 -6.39 5.06
N GLN A 54 3.12 -5.79 3.94
CA GLN A 54 3.96 -5.78 2.73
C GLN A 54 5.32 -5.15 3.00
N VAL A 55 5.34 -4.01 3.71
CA VAL A 55 6.59 -3.31 4.04
C VAL A 55 7.43 -4.07 5.02
N LEU A 56 6.83 -4.64 6.07
CA LEU A 56 7.54 -5.49 7.02
C LEU A 56 8.22 -6.68 6.31
N LEU A 57 7.49 -7.37 5.42
CA LEU A 57 8.05 -8.48 4.64
C LEU A 57 9.22 -8.02 3.76
N GLY A 58 9.10 -6.86 3.09
CA GLY A 58 10.17 -6.32 2.26
C GLY A 58 11.40 -5.88 3.08
N LEU A 59 11.20 -5.32 4.28
CA LEU A 59 12.30 -4.99 5.18
C LEU A 59 13.04 -6.23 5.67
N ILE A 60 12.33 -7.33 5.96
CA ILE A 60 12.97 -8.60 6.30
C ILE A 60 13.80 -9.12 5.12
N VAL A 61 13.29 -9.02 3.88
CA VAL A 61 14.05 -9.39 2.66
C VAL A 61 15.29 -8.51 2.50
N LEU A 62 15.16 -7.18 2.65
CA LEU A 62 16.29 -6.25 2.53
C LEU A 62 17.39 -6.53 3.56
N VAL A 63 17.03 -6.71 4.83
CA VAL A 63 18.01 -7.01 5.89
C VAL A 63 18.77 -8.29 5.56
N TRP A 64 18.08 -9.29 5.01
CA TRP A 64 18.71 -10.52 4.56
C TRP A 64 19.67 -10.29 3.38
N GLU A 65 19.27 -9.53 2.35
CA GLU A 65 20.14 -9.20 1.21
C GLU A 65 21.38 -8.42 1.64
N LEU A 66 21.22 -7.47 2.57
CA LEU A 66 22.31 -6.71 3.18
C LEU A 66 23.30 -7.64 3.90
N MET A 67 22.82 -8.61 4.68
CA MET A 67 23.67 -9.59 5.37
C MET A 67 24.46 -10.50 4.41
N ASN A 68 23.93 -10.73 3.20
CA ASN A 68 24.60 -11.52 2.16
C ASN A 68 25.47 -10.68 1.21
N GLY A 69 25.59 -9.36 1.43
CA GLY A 69 26.37 -8.47 0.58
C GLY A 69 25.79 -8.25 -0.82
N ALA A 70 24.47 -8.46 -0.99
CA ALA A 70 23.81 -8.53 -2.30
C ALA A 70 22.91 -7.32 -2.61
N LEU A 71 23.22 -6.12 -2.10
CA LEU A 71 22.40 -4.92 -2.33
C LEU A 71 22.61 -4.35 -3.73
N ALA A 72 21.64 -4.58 -4.61
CA ALA A 72 21.57 -3.95 -5.92
C ALA A 72 20.82 -2.60 -5.86
N THR A 73 21.20 -1.64 -6.72
CA THR A 73 20.53 -0.32 -6.81
C THR A 73 19.00 -0.41 -6.94
N PRO A 74 18.42 -1.31 -7.78
CA PRO A 74 16.97 -1.46 -7.87
C PRO A 74 16.29 -1.85 -6.55
N ALA A 75 16.96 -2.62 -5.70
CA ALA A 75 16.44 -3.01 -4.38
C ALA A 75 16.37 -1.80 -3.43
N ILE A 76 17.36 -0.89 -3.51
CA ILE A 76 17.38 0.34 -2.72
C ILE A 76 16.24 1.27 -3.15
N GLU A 77 16.09 1.51 -4.46
CA GLU A 77 15.01 2.34 -5.01
C GLU A 77 13.62 1.79 -4.66
N HIS A 78 13.47 0.46 -4.70
CA HIS A 78 12.25 -0.23 -4.30
C HIS A 78 11.90 0.04 -2.83
N VAL A 79 12.85 -0.15 -1.92
CA VAL A 79 12.64 0.08 -0.48
C VAL A 79 12.31 1.55 -0.18
N ILE A 80 13.01 2.49 -0.81
CA ILE A 80 12.69 3.92 -0.68
C ILE A 80 11.23 4.18 -1.07
N THR A 81 10.80 3.60 -2.19
CA THR A 81 9.41 3.75 -2.65
C THR A 81 8.41 3.12 -1.67
N MET A 82 8.75 1.98 -1.07
CA MET A 82 7.91 1.33 -0.05
C MET A 82 7.75 2.17 1.22
N PHE A 83 8.82 2.85 1.66
CA PHE A 83 8.73 3.79 2.78
C PHE A 83 7.81 4.97 2.46
N ILE A 84 7.94 5.55 1.26
CA ILE A 84 7.04 6.62 0.81
C ILE A 84 5.60 6.12 0.80
N VAL A 85 5.33 4.91 0.31
CA VAL A 85 4.01 4.27 0.31
C VAL A 85 3.41 4.18 1.71
N VAL A 86 4.17 3.71 2.71
CA VAL A 86 3.70 3.62 4.11
C VAL A 86 3.38 4.99 4.69
N VAL A 87 4.24 5.99 4.44
CA VAL A 87 3.98 7.36 4.92
C VAL A 87 2.70 7.92 4.29
N VAL A 88 2.54 7.76 2.98
CA VAL A 88 1.39 8.29 2.23
C VAL A 88 0.09 7.63 2.68
N VAL A 89 0.05 6.30 2.83
CA VAL A 89 -1.19 5.62 3.26
C VAL A 89 -1.60 6.02 4.68
N HIS A 90 -0.63 6.32 5.55
CA HIS A 90 -0.89 6.79 6.91
C HIS A 90 -1.44 8.22 7.00
N LEU A 91 -1.39 9.00 5.91
CA LEU A 91 -2.04 10.32 5.87
C LEU A 91 -3.55 10.21 6.10
N THR A 92 -4.17 9.06 5.79
CA THR A 92 -5.58 8.76 6.11
C THR A 92 -5.93 8.95 7.60
N SER A 93 -4.95 8.83 8.49
CA SER A 93 -5.13 9.02 9.94
C SER A 93 -5.45 10.47 10.34
N ILE A 94 -4.98 11.45 9.56
CA ILE A 94 -5.12 12.89 9.85
C ILE A 94 -6.59 13.30 9.95
N TRP A 95 -7.45 12.69 9.14
CA TRP A 95 -8.86 13.01 9.07
C TRP A 95 -9.78 11.90 9.59
N ARG A 96 -9.26 10.90 10.32
CA ARG A 96 -10.05 9.74 10.79
C ARG A 96 -11.25 10.10 11.68
N LYS A 97 -11.18 11.26 12.35
CA LYS A 97 -12.23 11.76 13.26
C LYS A 97 -13.25 12.67 12.58
N ARG A 98 -13.06 12.98 11.29
CA ARG A 98 -13.99 13.83 10.53
C ARG A 98 -15.13 12.96 9.98
N GLU A 99 -16.32 13.55 9.87
CA GLU A 99 -17.53 12.85 9.42
C GLU A 99 -18.14 13.51 8.17
N ASN A 100 -17.36 14.34 7.48
CA ASN A 100 -17.76 14.95 6.23
C ASN A 100 -17.26 14.15 5.02
N ASN A 101 -17.95 14.33 3.89
CA ASN A 101 -17.63 13.65 2.64
C ASN A 101 -16.19 13.90 2.13
N ALA A 102 -15.56 14.99 2.56
CA ALA A 102 -14.16 15.30 2.25
C ALA A 102 -13.18 14.19 2.70
N VAL A 103 -13.53 13.41 3.73
CA VAL A 103 -12.76 12.21 4.14
C VAL A 103 -12.70 11.17 3.02
N LEU A 104 -13.82 10.89 2.36
CA LEU A 104 -13.91 9.89 1.29
C LEU A 104 -13.09 10.35 0.09
N ARG A 105 -13.18 11.64 -0.29
CA ARG A 105 -12.34 12.23 -1.32
C ARG A 105 -10.85 12.09 -0.97
N ASN A 106 -10.45 12.50 0.23
CA ASN A 106 -9.05 12.49 0.62
C ASN A 106 -8.50 11.06 0.68
N ASN A 107 -9.26 10.10 1.22
CA ASN A 107 -8.89 8.69 1.20
C ASN A 107 -8.81 8.12 -0.22
N PHE A 108 -9.71 8.51 -1.12
CA PHE A 108 -9.64 8.13 -2.53
C PHE A 108 -8.35 8.64 -3.18
N LEU A 109 -8.01 9.92 -2.98
CA LEU A 109 -6.78 10.50 -3.53
C LEU A 109 -5.52 9.85 -2.95
N VAL A 110 -5.49 9.57 -1.64
CA VAL A 110 -4.41 8.80 -1.02
C VAL A 110 -4.31 7.42 -1.68
N ALA A 111 -5.42 6.72 -1.85
CA ALA A 111 -5.41 5.42 -2.51
C ALA A 111 -4.90 5.49 -3.97
N VAL A 112 -5.28 6.51 -4.75
CA VAL A 112 -4.74 6.69 -6.12
C VAL A 112 -3.23 6.89 -6.11
N VAL A 113 -2.73 7.80 -5.26
CA VAL A 113 -1.29 8.08 -5.16
C VAL A 113 -0.52 6.86 -4.66
N THR A 114 -1.02 6.20 -3.62
CA THR A 114 -0.44 4.96 -3.07
C THR A 114 -0.38 3.86 -4.14
N LEU A 115 -1.44 3.66 -4.93
CA LEU A 115 -1.44 2.66 -6.00
C LEU A 115 -0.39 3.00 -7.06
N GLY A 116 -0.32 4.27 -7.49
CA GLY A 116 0.68 4.72 -8.45
C GLY A 116 2.11 4.47 -7.97
N LEU A 117 2.41 4.79 -6.72
CA LEU A 117 3.72 4.54 -6.11
C LEU A 117 4.05 3.05 -6.01
N ILE A 118 3.08 2.21 -5.61
CA ILE A 118 3.26 0.75 -5.60
C ILE A 118 3.58 0.27 -7.01
N VAL A 119 2.87 0.78 -8.02
CA VAL A 119 3.07 0.36 -9.40
C VAL A 119 4.47 0.70 -9.90
N LEU A 120 4.93 1.92 -9.64
CA LEU A 120 6.28 2.37 -9.99
C LEU A 120 7.34 1.55 -9.23
N GLY A 121 7.21 1.43 -7.91
CA GLY A 121 8.17 0.72 -7.07
C GLY A 121 8.33 -0.75 -7.46
N VAL A 122 7.24 -1.46 -7.77
CA VAL A 122 7.29 -2.87 -8.20
C VAL A 122 7.89 -3.01 -9.60
N SER A 123 7.66 -2.04 -10.49
CA SER A 123 8.21 -2.05 -11.85
C SER A 123 9.73 -1.95 -11.87
N VAL A 124 10.32 -1.18 -10.94
CA VAL A 124 11.79 -1.03 -10.81
C VAL A 124 12.50 -2.36 -10.59
N VAL A 125 11.87 -3.29 -9.86
CA VAL A 125 12.43 -4.62 -9.57
C VAL A 125 11.91 -5.71 -10.51
N GLY A 126 11.20 -5.34 -11.59
CA GLY A 126 10.61 -6.30 -12.52
C GLY A 126 9.55 -7.21 -11.89
N GLY A 127 9.00 -6.83 -10.73
CA GLY A 127 8.26 -7.74 -9.87
C GLY A 127 6.86 -8.12 -10.35
N TRP A 128 6.42 -7.69 -11.54
CA TRP A 128 5.06 -7.95 -12.03
C TRP A 128 4.84 -9.32 -12.66
N SER A 129 5.92 -10.05 -12.99
CA SER A 129 5.80 -11.45 -13.36
C SER A 129 5.27 -12.28 -12.17
N LEU A 130 4.58 -13.37 -12.48
CA LEU A 130 4.12 -14.34 -11.48
C LEU A 130 5.26 -15.27 -10.99
N GLY A 131 6.51 -14.96 -11.34
CA GLY A 131 7.73 -15.68 -11.02
C GLY A 131 8.95 -14.87 -11.37
#